data_AF-A0AAP1E7M7-F1
#
_entry.id   AF-A0AAP1E7M7-F1
#
_cell.length_a   1.000
_cell.length_b   1.000
_cell.length_c   1.000
_cell.angle_alpha   90.00
_cell.angle_beta   90.00
_cell.angle_gamma   90.00
#
_symmetry.space_group_name_H-M   'P 1'
#
loop_
_entity.id
_entity.type
_entity.pdbx_description
1 polymer ?
#
loop_
_entity_poly.entity_id
_entity_poly.type
_entity_poly.pdbx_seq_one_letter_code
_entity_poly.pdbx_strand_id
1 'polypeptide(L)'
;MFALAFGFARSYWIPLSAAAVMLGTTVVFTLHRAIQRSAGTVIGVMLAGAILFFKPGGVYIAFCIAALQCLLEMLIVRNYALAVPFLTANALVITESMHGGAGAGYFMIARLTDVAVGSVIGLLGTILLWRRFSTKRLPELMRNVIRLEGQFMEKLLTGQNADEHKLRVSLVRLRDAYDKALGEFPHANAEALWPAISGAQHLGYYLLSAQAHRRPPAPFSDEEINQLRAFFEQAEQSFIMKRMPADIQVPHVPHYPRISKELFALYSGLRTAFEK
;
A
#
# COMPACT_ATOMS: atom_id res chain seq x y z
N MET A 1 18.56 13.87 10.78
CA MET A 1 18.74 15.16 11.49
C MET A 1 18.08 15.17 12.88
N PHE A 2 16.85 14.70 13.08
CA PHE A 2 16.22 14.65 14.43
C PHE A 2 16.96 13.81 15.49
N ALA A 3 17.56 12.69 15.09
CA ALA A 3 18.25 11.78 16.02
C ALA A 3 19.54 12.38 16.64
N LEU A 4 20.19 13.34 15.95
CA LEU A 4 21.39 14.01 16.45
C LEU A 4 21.08 15.13 17.47
N ALA A 5 19.88 15.71 17.41
CA ALA A 5 19.51 16.87 18.22
C ALA A 5 19.24 16.55 19.70
N PHE A 6 18.96 15.27 20.04
CA PHE A 6 18.56 14.85 21.39
C PHE A 6 19.70 14.26 22.24
N GLY A 7 20.96 14.30 21.79
CA GLY A 7 22.10 13.87 22.62
C GLY A 7 22.15 12.38 22.97
N PHE A 8 21.35 11.52 22.31
CA PHE A 8 21.43 10.07 22.49
C PHE A 8 22.74 9.53 21.93
N ALA A 9 23.52 8.87 22.79
CA ALA A 9 24.94 8.62 22.58
C ALA A 9 25.32 7.88 21.29
N ARG A 10 24.43 7.13 20.61
CA ARG A 10 24.68 6.53 19.28
C ARG A 10 23.39 6.35 18.46
N SER A 11 22.85 7.46 17.96
CA SER A 11 21.54 7.62 17.29
C SER A 11 21.35 6.99 15.89
N TYR A 12 22.25 6.13 15.39
CA TYR A 12 22.11 5.54 14.03
C TYR A 12 21.13 4.37 13.98
N TRP A 13 20.86 3.74 15.13
CA TRP A 13 19.95 2.60 15.23
C TRP A 13 18.47 2.97 15.18
N ILE A 14 18.12 4.19 15.58
CA ILE A 14 16.74 4.70 15.54
C ILE A 14 16.27 4.84 14.08
N PRO A 15 16.99 5.52 13.17
CA PRO A 15 16.67 5.53 11.75
C PRO A 15 16.61 4.14 11.12
N LEU A 16 17.54 3.24 11.48
CA LEU A 16 17.55 1.87 10.96
C LEU A 16 16.29 1.09 11.41
N SER A 17 15.84 1.31 12.64
CA SER A 17 14.63 0.69 13.17
C SER A 17 13.37 1.26 12.53
N ALA A 18 13.31 2.58 12.35
CA ALA A 18 12.22 3.23 11.63
C ALA A 18 12.15 2.74 10.18
N ALA A 19 13.28 2.71 9.45
CA ALA A 19 13.34 2.23 8.07
C ALA A 19 12.89 0.76 7.94
N ALA A 20 13.37 -0.10 8.84
CA ALA A 20 12.98 -1.52 8.82
C ALA A 20 11.48 -1.72 9.04
N VAL A 21 10.85 -0.95 9.92
CA VAL A 21 9.40 -0.97 10.14
C VAL A 21 8.65 -0.43 8.90
N MET A 22 9.11 0.69 8.34
CA MET A 22 8.48 1.37 7.20
C MET A 22 8.49 0.60 5.88
N LEU A 23 9.37 -0.39 5.72
CA LEU A 23 9.41 -1.28 4.56
C LEU A 23 8.16 -2.19 4.44
N GLY A 24 7.19 -2.09 5.36
CA GLY A 24 5.91 -2.77 5.22
C GLY A 24 5.05 -2.20 4.09
N THR A 25 4.51 -3.09 3.25
CA THR A 25 3.70 -2.74 2.07
C THR A 25 2.29 -2.23 2.41
N THR A 26 1.90 -2.27 3.67
CA THR A 26 0.60 -1.82 4.18
C THR A 26 0.74 -1.46 5.65
N VAL A 27 -0.09 -0.55 6.17
CA VAL A 27 -0.06 -0.15 7.59
C VAL A 27 -0.16 -1.35 8.54
N VAL A 28 -1.01 -2.33 8.21
CA VAL A 28 -1.16 -3.58 8.99
C VAL A 28 0.12 -4.42 8.96
N PHE A 29 0.78 -4.53 7.81
CA PHE A 29 2.03 -5.26 7.68
C PHE A 29 3.17 -4.55 8.42
N THR A 30 3.22 -3.21 8.35
CA THR A 30 4.13 -2.37 9.14
C THR A 30 3.93 -2.59 10.63
N LEU A 31 2.68 -2.65 11.10
CA LEU A 31 2.36 -2.94 12.50
C LEU A 31 2.85 -4.33 12.91
N HIS A 32 2.58 -5.35 12.08
CA HIS A 32 3.04 -6.71 12.34
C HIS A 32 4.57 -6.76 12.42
N ARG A 33 5.26 -6.02 11.54
CA ARG A 33 6.73 -5.92 11.55
C ARG A 33 7.27 -5.16 12.75
N ALA A 34 6.57 -4.12 13.21
CA ALA A 34 6.92 -3.39 14.44
C ALA A 34 6.80 -4.30 15.67
N ILE A 35 5.76 -5.12 15.75
CA ILE A 35 5.57 -6.11 16.82
C ILE A 35 6.66 -7.17 16.76
N GLN A 36 6.89 -7.79 15.60
CA GLN A 36 7.93 -8.79 15.41
C GLN A 36 9.32 -8.23 15.76
N ARG A 37 9.61 -6.99 15.37
CA ARG A 37 10.87 -6.33 15.69
C ARG A 37 11.01 -6.09 17.19
N SER A 38 9.97 -5.58 17.84
CA SER A 38 9.97 -5.32 19.28
C SER A 38 10.15 -6.60 20.09
N ALA A 39 9.35 -7.64 19.79
CA ALA A 39 9.45 -8.95 20.44
C ALA A 39 10.80 -9.61 20.17
N GLY A 40 11.27 -9.58 18.92
CA GLY A 40 12.55 -10.14 18.52
C GLY A 40 13.73 -9.45 19.22
N THR A 41 13.67 -8.14 19.41
CA THR A 41 14.70 -7.40 20.16
C THR A 41 14.70 -7.78 21.63
N VAL A 42 13.54 -7.98 22.28
CA VAL A 42 13.49 -8.46 23.68
C VAL A 42 14.17 -9.82 23.80
N ILE A 43 13.85 -10.75 22.91
CA ILE A 43 14.46 -12.09 22.88
C ILE A 43 15.97 -11.99 22.62
N GLY A 44 16.40 -11.15 21.67
CA GLY A 44 17.81 -10.96 21.34
C GLY A 44 18.61 -10.31 22.47
N VAL A 45 18.02 -9.38 23.22
CA VAL A 45 18.61 -8.79 24.43
C VAL A 45 18.79 -9.87 25.51
N MET A 46 17.77 -10.71 25.74
CA MET A 46 17.88 -11.83 26.70
C MET A 46 18.97 -12.83 26.27
N LEU A 47 19.04 -13.14 24.97
CA LEU A 47 20.05 -14.05 24.42
C LEU A 47 21.47 -13.48 24.58
N ALA A 48 21.69 -12.21 24.24
CA ALA A 48 22.97 -11.54 24.48
C ALA A 48 23.31 -11.48 25.96
N GLY A 49 22.34 -11.17 26.83
CA GLY A 49 22.53 -11.16 28.27
C GLY A 49 22.96 -12.51 28.81
N ALA A 50 22.34 -13.60 28.35
CA ALA A 50 22.74 -14.96 28.72
C ALA A 50 24.18 -15.26 28.27
N ILE A 51 24.55 -14.94 27.03
CA ILE A 51 25.92 -15.16 26.52
C ILE A 51 26.96 -14.38 27.34
N LEU A 52 26.68 -13.11 27.62
CA LEU A 52 27.60 -12.20 28.31
C LEU A 52 27.69 -12.50 29.80
N PHE A 53 26.63 -13.04 30.41
CA PHE A 53 26.61 -13.45 31.82
C PHE A 53 27.71 -14.46 32.15
N PHE A 54 28.01 -15.38 31.22
CA PHE A 54 29.07 -16.37 31.39
C PHE A 54 30.50 -15.82 31.25
N LYS A 55 30.66 -14.52 30.99
CA LYS A 55 31.97 -13.85 30.75
C LYS A 55 32.90 -14.68 29.85
N PRO A 56 32.45 -15.06 28.64
CA PRO A 56 33.24 -15.90 27.74
C PRO A 56 34.57 -15.23 27.39
N GLY A 57 35.64 -16.03 27.31
CA GLY A 57 36.92 -15.55 26.78
C GLY A 57 36.81 -15.12 25.32
N GLY A 58 37.77 -14.31 24.83
CA GLY A 58 37.69 -13.69 23.50
C GLY A 58 37.48 -14.66 22.33
N VAL A 59 38.05 -15.87 22.41
CA VAL A 59 37.85 -16.93 21.39
C VAL A 59 36.40 -17.42 21.36
N TYR A 60 35.79 -17.63 22.52
CA TYR A 60 34.39 -18.07 22.62
C TYR A 60 33.43 -16.99 22.12
N ILE A 61 33.71 -15.72 22.39
CA ILE A 61 32.95 -14.59 21.85
C ILE A 61 32.97 -14.60 20.31
N ALA A 62 34.14 -14.81 19.70
CA ALA A 62 34.27 -14.87 18.24
C ALA A 62 33.43 -16.01 17.65
N PHE A 63 33.45 -17.20 18.26
CA PHE A 63 32.58 -18.31 17.85
C PHE A 63 31.09 -18.00 18.03
N CYS A 64 30.70 -17.36 19.13
CA CYS A 64 29.31 -16.93 19.33
C CYS A 64 28.86 -15.93 18.26
N ILE A 65 29.68 -14.92 17.94
CA ILE A 65 29.38 -13.95 16.89
C ILE A 65 29.23 -14.66 15.53
N ALA A 66 30.15 -15.57 15.20
CA ALA A 66 30.09 -16.33 13.95
C ALA A 66 28.82 -17.20 13.86
N ALA A 67 28.46 -17.90 14.94
CA ALA A 67 27.25 -18.72 15.01
C ALA A 67 25.97 -17.88 14.87
N LEU A 68 25.88 -16.77 15.62
CA LEU A 68 24.75 -15.84 15.53
C LEU A 68 24.63 -15.22 14.14
N GLN A 69 25.75 -14.87 13.50
CA GLN A 69 25.77 -14.34 12.14
C GLN A 69 25.30 -15.38 11.12
N CYS A 70 25.75 -16.63 11.25
CA CYS A 70 25.33 -17.72 10.36
C CYS A 70 23.82 -17.99 10.46
N LEU A 71 23.28 -18.04 11.69
CA LEU A 71 21.83 -18.18 11.92
C LEU A 71 21.05 -17.00 11.36
N LEU A 72 21.55 -15.78 11.52
CA LEU A 72 20.96 -14.58 10.95
C LEU A 72 20.84 -14.68 9.42
N GLU A 73 21.94 -15.00 8.71
CA GLU A 73 21.95 -15.12 7.24
C GLU A 73 21.00 -16.22 6.74
N MET A 74 20.94 -17.35 7.46
CA MET A 74 20.06 -18.45 7.08
C MET A 74 18.57 -18.12 7.27
N LEU A 75 18.25 -17.34 8.31
CA LEU A 75 16.87 -17.04 8.69
C LEU A 75 16.33 -15.76 8.05
N ILE A 76 17.16 -14.78 7.72
CA ILE A 76 16.69 -13.49 7.18
C ILE A 76 15.93 -13.64 5.86
N VAL A 77 16.32 -14.63 5.04
CA VAL A 77 15.64 -14.96 3.78
C VAL A 77 14.36 -15.76 4.01
N ARG A 78 14.29 -16.57 5.08
CA ARG A 78 13.16 -17.48 5.35
C ARG A 78 12.07 -16.83 6.20
N ASN A 79 12.44 -16.17 7.30
CA ASN A 79 11.50 -15.54 8.22
C ASN A 79 12.16 -14.39 8.98
N TYR A 80 11.77 -13.17 8.63
CA TYR A 80 12.26 -11.95 9.27
C TYR A 80 12.08 -11.96 10.80
N ALA A 81 10.96 -12.47 11.30
CA ALA A 81 10.67 -12.50 12.74
C ALA A 81 11.68 -13.34 13.52
N LEU A 82 12.11 -14.46 12.94
CA LEU A 82 13.09 -15.36 13.56
C LEU A 82 14.52 -14.81 13.45
N ALA A 83 14.79 -13.96 12.47
CA ALA A 83 16.11 -13.36 12.25
C ALA A 83 16.43 -12.21 13.22
N VAL A 84 15.43 -11.40 13.60
CA VAL A 84 15.62 -10.21 14.46
C VAL A 84 16.28 -10.49 15.82
N PRO A 85 15.95 -11.58 16.55
CA PRO A 85 16.64 -11.94 17.78
C PRO A 85 18.15 -12.11 17.59
N PHE A 86 18.57 -12.84 16.56
CA PHE A 86 19.99 -13.09 16.28
C PHE A 86 20.72 -11.82 15.86
N LEU A 87 20.07 -10.98 15.02
CA LEU A 87 20.59 -9.67 14.65
C LEU A 87 20.85 -8.79 15.89
N THR A 88 19.89 -8.75 16.81
CA THR A 88 19.98 -7.93 18.03
C THR A 88 21.05 -8.48 18.96
N ALA A 89 21.07 -9.80 19.18
CA ALA A 89 22.03 -10.45 20.06
C ALA A 89 23.47 -10.24 19.56
N ASN A 90 23.70 -10.43 18.27
CA ASN A 90 25.00 -10.26 17.64
C ASN A 90 25.50 -8.81 17.80
N ALA A 91 24.65 -7.83 17.50
CA ALA A 91 24.99 -6.41 17.66
C ALA A 91 25.37 -6.04 19.11
N LEU A 92 24.68 -6.60 20.12
CA LEU A 92 25.01 -6.38 21.52
C LEU A 92 26.32 -7.04 21.94
N VAL A 93 26.54 -8.31 21.55
CA VAL A 93 27.78 -9.03 21.88
C VAL A 93 29.00 -8.32 21.28
N ILE A 94 28.93 -7.87 20.03
CA ILE A 94 30.00 -7.07 19.41
C ILE A 94 30.24 -5.77 20.20
N THR A 95 29.16 -5.05 20.52
CA THR A 95 29.27 -3.75 21.21
C THR A 95 29.90 -3.90 22.60
N GLU A 96 29.48 -4.89 23.38
CA GLU A 96 30.04 -5.15 24.71
C GLU A 96 31.51 -5.58 24.66
N SER A 97 31.85 -6.43 23.69
CA SER A 97 33.22 -6.92 23.51
C SER A 97 34.20 -5.79 23.20
N MET A 98 33.75 -4.72 22.55
CA MET A 98 34.56 -3.54 22.28
C MET A 98 34.73 -2.59 23.48
N HIS A 99 33.83 -2.64 24.48
CA HIS A 99 33.83 -1.70 25.61
C HIS A 99 34.24 -2.33 26.96
N GLY A 100 34.76 -3.56 26.95
CA GLY A 100 35.42 -4.16 28.11
C GLY A 100 34.49 -4.53 29.27
N GLY A 101 33.20 -4.77 29.01
CA GLY A 101 32.25 -5.30 30.00
C GLY A 101 31.78 -4.32 31.09
N ALA A 102 32.08 -3.03 30.97
CA ALA A 102 31.69 -2.01 31.96
C ALA A 102 30.23 -1.51 31.82
N GLY A 103 29.42 -2.07 30.90
CA GLY A 103 28.16 -1.44 30.51
C GLY A 103 27.01 -2.33 30.06
N ALA A 104 27.09 -3.66 30.15
CA ALA A 104 26.08 -4.58 29.58
C ALA A 104 24.63 -4.19 29.80
N GLY A 105 24.25 -3.84 31.05
CA GLY A 105 22.90 -3.38 31.36
C GLY A 105 22.52 -2.06 30.67
N TYR A 106 23.45 -1.11 30.59
CA TYR A 106 23.25 0.17 29.92
C TYR A 106 22.99 -0.01 28.42
N PHE A 107 23.80 -0.84 27.73
CA PHE A 107 23.64 -1.08 26.30
C PHE A 107 22.37 -1.88 25.96
N MET A 108 21.94 -2.79 26.84
CA MET A 108 20.66 -3.50 26.69
C MET A 108 19.46 -2.56 26.81
N ILE A 109 19.44 -1.69 27.83
CA ILE A 109 18.36 -0.71 28.03
C ILE A 109 18.33 0.28 26.87
N ALA A 110 19.48 0.81 26.45
CA ALA A 110 19.59 1.70 25.29
C ALA A 110 19.03 1.04 24.01
N ARG A 111 19.24 -0.27 23.85
CA ARG A 111 18.74 -1.00 22.68
C ARG A 111 17.22 -1.16 22.68
N LEU A 112 16.64 -1.45 23.84
CA LEU A 112 15.19 -1.51 24.00
C LEU A 112 14.55 -0.14 23.72
N THR A 113 15.14 0.94 24.22
CA THR A 113 14.65 2.29 23.95
C THR A 113 14.75 2.67 22.48
N ASP A 114 15.87 2.33 21.82
CA ASP A 114 16.07 2.62 20.39
C ASP A 114 15.04 1.92 19.51
N VAL A 115 14.70 0.67 19.82
CA VAL A 115 13.73 -0.11 19.04
C VAL A 115 12.30 0.35 19.34
N ALA A 116 11.98 0.68 20.59
CA ALA A 116 10.69 1.25 20.95
C ALA A 116 10.47 2.59 20.22
N VAL A 117 11.41 3.53 20.36
CA VAL A 117 11.34 4.85 19.71
C VAL A 117 11.33 4.71 18.20
N GLY A 118 12.22 3.89 17.63
CA GLY A 118 12.28 3.65 16.19
C GLY A 118 11.02 2.99 15.63
N SER A 119 10.39 2.09 16.37
CA SER A 119 9.12 1.44 15.96
C SER A 119 7.96 2.42 16.01
N VAL A 120 7.89 3.27 17.03
CA VAL A 120 6.89 4.35 17.13
C VAL A 120 7.06 5.35 15.99
N ILE A 121 8.30 5.82 15.74
CA ILE A 121 8.59 6.75 14.64
C ILE A 121 8.27 6.11 13.29
N GLY A 122 8.65 4.84 13.07
CA GLY A 122 8.35 4.12 11.83
C GLY A 122 6.86 3.95 11.60
N LEU A 123 6.10 3.60 12.65
CA LEU A 123 4.64 3.47 12.58
C LEU A 123 3.97 4.82 12.30
N LEU A 124 4.36 5.88 13.02
CA LEU A 124 3.86 7.24 12.78
C LEU A 124 4.22 7.74 11.38
N GLY A 125 5.44 7.46 10.91
CA GLY A 125 5.91 7.79 9.57
C GLY A 125 5.07 7.09 8.50
N THR A 126 4.82 5.79 8.64
CA THR A 126 3.96 5.04 7.73
C THR A 126 2.53 5.58 7.76
N ILE A 127 1.93 5.79 8.93
CA ILE A 127 0.55 6.31 9.03
C ILE A 127 0.45 7.70 8.37
N LEU A 128 1.38 8.62 8.67
CA LEU A 128 1.33 10.00 8.19
C LEU A 128 1.62 10.10 6.68
N LEU A 129 2.62 9.36 6.18
CA LEU A 129 3.00 9.38 4.77
C LEU A 129 1.98 8.63 3.92
N TRP A 130 1.56 7.43 4.33
CA TRP A 130 0.62 6.60 3.58
C TRP A 130 -0.70 7.34 3.36
N ARG A 131 -1.24 8.00 4.41
CA ARG A 131 -2.45 8.83 4.37
C ARG A 131 -2.44 9.90 3.27
N ARG A 132 -1.27 10.42 2.89
CA ARG A 132 -1.18 11.45 1.84
C ARG A 132 -1.11 10.87 0.43
N PHE A 133 -0.70 9.60 0.27
CA PHE A 133 -0.47 9.01 -1.04
C PHE A 133 -1.70 8.30 -1.62
N SER A 134 -2.47 7.52 -0.85
CA SER A 134 -3.58 6.75 -1.43
C SER A 134 -4.79 7.64 -1.75
N THR A 135 -5.25 8.45 -0.79
CA THR A 135 -6.39 9.36 -0.99
C THR A 135 -6.19 10.35 -2.15
N LYS A 136 -4.96 10.85 -2.38
CA LYS A 136 -4.68 11.79 -3.48
C LYS A 136 -4.66 11.15 -4.87
N ARG A 137 -4.36 9.86 -4.96
CA ARG A 137 -4.24 9.14 -6.25
C ARG A 137 -5.58 8.61 -6.76
N LEU A 138 -6.55 8.41 -5.87
CA LEU A 138 -7.86 7.85 -6.23
C LEU A 138 -8.58 8.62 -7.34
N PRO A 139 -8.72 9.96 -7.29
CA PRO A 139 -9.38 10.71 -8.36
C PRO A 139 -8.69 10.55 -9.72
N GLU A 140 -7.36 10.50 -9.74
CA GLU A 140 -6.59 10.34 -10.97
C GLU A 140 -6.72 8.93 -11.55
N LEU A 141 -6.67 7.88 -10.71
CA LEU A 141 -6.88 6.50 -11.13
C LEU A 141 -8.30 6.29 -11.66
N MET A 142 -9.29 6.88 -10.99
CA MET A 142 -10.69 6.81 -11.39
C MET A 142 -10.92 7.49 -12.74
N ARG A 143 -10.36 8.69 -12.94
CA ARG A 143 -10.35 9.39 -14.23
C ARG A 143 -9.74 8.55 -15.34
N ASN A 144 -8.60 7.90 -15.07
CA ASN A 144 -7.94 7.04 -16.04
C ASN A 144 -8.79 5.81 -16.40
N VAL A 145 -9.50 5.22 -15.43
CA VAL A 145 -10.42 4.10 -15.68
C VAL A 145 -11.60 4.54 -16.54
N ILE A 146 -12.31 5.62 -16.16
CA ILE A 146 -13.44 6.17 -16.92
C ILE A 146 -13.03 6.47 -18.38
N ARG A 147 -11.86 7.10 -18.57
CA ARG A 147 -11.32 7.39 -19.90
C ARG A 147 -11.06 6.11 -20.70
N LEU A 148 -10.47 5.09 -20.09
CA LEU A 148 -10.20 3.82 -20.75
C LEU A 148 -11.49 3.07 -21.07
N GLU A 149 -12.52 3.13 -20.20
CA GLU A 149 -13.83 2.55 -20.46
C GLU A 149 -14.50 3.19 -21.67
N GLY A 150 -14.48 4.53 -21.77
CA GLY A 150 -15.00 5.23 -22.94
C GLY A 150 -14.28 4.85 -24.23
N GLN A 151 -12.95 4.84 -24.23
CA GLN A 151 -12.14 4.41 -25.38
C GLN A 151 -12.37 2.94 -25.75
N PHE A 152 -12.50 2.08 -24.75
CA PHE A 152 -12.74 0.66 -24.93
C PHE A 152 -14.12 0.42 -25.54
N MET A 153 -15.13 1.12 -25.03
CA MET A 153 -16.49 1.02 -25.50
C MET A 153 -16.63 1.55 -26.93
N GLU A 154 -16.02 2.69 -27.26
CA GLU A 154 -15.99 3.20 -28.65
C GLU A 154 -15.41 2.18 -29.62
N LYS A 155 -14.28 1.54 -29.26
CA LYS A 155 -13.66 0.48 -30.06
C LYS A 155 -14.55 -0.75 -30.18
N LEU A 156 -15.18 -1.17 -29.08
CA LEU A 156 -16.11 -2.29 -29.06
C LEU A 156 -17.30 -2.07 -30.01
N LEU A 157 -17.87 -0.86 -30.01
CA LEU A 157 -19.03 -0.51 -30.84
C LEU A 157 -18.67 -0.32 -32.32
N THR A 158 -17.46 0.15 -32.61
CA THR A 158 -16.94 0.29 -33.99
C THR A 158 -16.34 -1.01 -34.56
N GLY A 159 -16.39 -2.11 -33.80
CA GLY A 159 -15.85 -3.41 -34.21
C GLY A 159 -14.32 -3.50 -34.20
N GLN A 160 -13.63 -2.52 -33.60
CA GLN A 160 -12.20 -2.51 -33.45
C GLN A 160 -11.77 -3.30 -32.20
N ASN A 161 -10.58 -3.88 -32.22
CA ASN A 161 -10.03 -4.51 -31.01
C ASN A 161 -9.59 -3.44 -30.01
N ALA A 162 -10.15 -3.50 -28.80
CA ALA A 162 -9.70 -2.72 -27.66
C ALA A 162 -8.59 -3.47 -26.88
N ASP A 163 -7.78 -2.71 -26.14
CA ASP A 163 -6.69 -3.26 -25.32
C ASP A 163 -7.23 -3.71 -23.96
N GLU A 164 -7.59 -4.99 -23.88
CA GLU A 164 -8.11 -5.64 -22.67
C GLU A 164 -7.12 -5.59 -21.51
N HIS A 165 -5.83 -5.75 -21.79
CA HIS A 165 -4.80 -5.78 -20.77
C HIS A 165 -4.71 -4.42 -20.06
N LYS A 166 -4.69 -3.34 -20.84
CA LYS A 166 -4.60 -1.97 -20.31
C LYS A 166 -5.80 -1.60 -19.43
N LEU A 167 -7.02 -1.95 -19.84
CA LEU A 167 -8.21 -1.72 -19.03
C LEU A 167 -8.16 -2.57 -17.74
N ARG A 168 -7.88 -3.87 -17.85
CA ARG A 168 -7.82 -4.79 -16.70
C ARG A 168 -6.79 -4.35 -15.65
N VAL A 169 -5.59 -3.97 -16.07
CA VAL A 169 -4.54 -3.47 -15.17
C VAL A 169 -5.00 -2.20 -14.45
N SER A 170 -5.70 -1.31 -15.15
CA SER A 170 -6.18 -0.04 -14.57
C SER A 170 -7.30 -0.27 -13.55
N LEU A 171 -8.22 -1.20 -13.81
CA LEU A 171 -9.25 -1.62 -12.85
C LEU A 171 -8.62 -2.22 -11.58
N VAL A 172 -7.64 -3.12 -11.72
CA VAL A 172 -6.94 -3.73 -10.57
C VAL A 172 -6.19 -2.66 -9.77
N ARG A 173 -5.51 -1.72 -10.42
CA ARG A 173 -4.81 -0.61 -9.75
C ARG A 173 -5.77 0.31 -8.99
N LEU A 174 -6.93 0.62 -9.57
CA LEU A 174 -7.97 1.40 -8.90
C LEU A 174 -8.49 0.66 -7.66
N ARG A 175 -8.76 -0.65 -7.79
CA ARG A 175 -9.22 -1.47 -6.66
C ARG A 175 -8.20 -1.53 -5.53
N ASP A 176 -6.94 -1.79 -5.85
CA ASP A 176 -5.84 -1.82 -4.87
C ASP A 176 -5.66 -0.47 -4.17
N ALA A 177 -5.71 0.65 -4.91
CA ALA A 177 -5.64 1.98 -4.32
C ALA A 177 -6.83 2.30 -3.40
N TYR A 178 -8.03 1.81 -3.76
CA TYR A 178 -9.24 1.96 -2.95
C TYR A 178 -9.18 1.12 -1.67
N ASP A 179 -8.81 -0.16 -1.77
CA ASP A 179 -8.65 -1.04 -0.61
C ASP A 179 -7.58 -0.47 0.36
N LYS A 180 -6.51 0.12 -0.18
CA LYS A 180 -5.51 0.85 0.61
C LYS A 180 -6.06 2.12 1.27
N ALA A 181 -6.92 2.86 0.58
CA ALA A 181 -7.54 4.08 1.10
C ALA A 181 -8.60 3.79 2.18
N LEU A 182 -9.32 2.66 2.08
CA LEU A 182 -10.21 2.18 3.14
C LEU A 182 -9.46 1.88 4.44
N GLY A 183 -8.22 1.41 4.35
CA GLY A 183 -7.35 1.22 5.51
C GLY A 183 -6.84 2.52 6.15
N GLU A 184 -7.13 3.70 5.58
CA GLU A 184 -6.67 5.00 6.09
C GLU A 184 -7.71 5.60 7.06
N PHE A 185 -7.32 5.87 8.30
CA PHE A 185 -8.13 6.66 9.23
C PHE A 185 -7.86 8.17 9.06
N PRO A 186 -8.88 9.04 8.90
CA PRO A 186 -10.32 8.75 8.84
C PRO A 186 -10.82 8.31 7.45
N HIS A 187 -11.76 7.35 7.40
CA HIS A 187 -12.23 6.67 6.18
C HIS A 187 -13.19 7.52 5.32
N ALA A 188 -13.70 8.63 5.86
CA ALA A 188 -14.87 9.34 5.34
C ALA A 188 -14.75 9.82 3.87
N ASN A 189 -13.53 10.15 3.41
CA ASN A 189 -13.33 10.62 2.04
C ASN A 189 -13.28 9.47 1.02
N ALA A 190 -12.86 8.27 1.42
CA ALA A 190 -12.80 7.11 0.54
C ALA A 190 -14.18 6.45 0.42
N GLU A 191 -14.92 6.32 1.54
CA GLU A 191 -16.27 5.75 1.54
C GLU A 191 -17.24 6.52 0.65
N ALA A 192 -17.15 7.85 0.62
CA ALA A 192 -18.00 8.67 -0.25
C ALA A 192 -17.84 8.32 -1.74
N LEU A 193 -16.64 7.91 -2.17
CA LEU A 193 -16.37 7.56 -3.56
C LEU A 193 -16.80 6.13 -3.93
N TRP A 194 -17.23 5.31 -2.96
CA TRP A 194 -17.57 3.91 -3.18
C TRP A 194 -18.60 3.69 -4.29
N PRO A 195 -19.74 4.42 -4.32
CA PRO A 195 -20.75 4.21 -5.35
C PRO A 195 -20.17 4.42 -6.76
N ALA A 196 -19.39 5.49 -6.96
CA ALA A 196 -18.72 5.75 -8.23
C ALA A 196 -17.70 4.65 -8.59
N ILE A 197 -16.82 4.28 -7.65
CA ILE A 197 -15.79 3.26 -7.87
C ILE A 197 -16.41 1.91 -8.22
N SER A 198 -17.47 1.51 -7.51
CA SER A 198 -18.17 0.26 -7.78
C SER A 198 -18.82 0.24 -9.17
N GLY A 199 -19.45 1.36 -9.58
CA GLY A 199 -20.01 1.53 -10.91
C GLY A 199 -18.97 1.41 -12.03
N ALA A 200 -17.81 2.05 -11.89
CA ALA A 200 -16.72 1.88 -12.86
C ALA A 200 -16.19 0.43 -12.86
N GLN A 201 -15.94 -0.17 -11.70
CA GLN A 201 -15.46 -1.57 -11.66
C GLN A 201 -16.41 -2.52 -12.40
N HIS A 202 -17.72 -2.44 -12.13
CA HIS A 202 -18.70 -3.27 -12.82
C HIS A 202 -18.71 -2.99 -14.32
N LEU A 203 -18.80 -1.72 -14.74
CA LEU A 203 -18.79 -1.33 -16.14
C LEU A 203 -17.56 -1.88 -16.87
N GLY A 204 -16.36 -1.66 -16.34
CA GLY A 204 -15.11 -2.14 -16.92
C GLY A 204 -15.05 -3.67 -17.06
N TYR A 205 -15.50 -4.44 -16.06
CA TYR A 205 -15.55 -5.90 -16.17
C TYR A 205 -16.60 -6.37 -17.17
N TYR A 206 -17.75 -5.68 -17.27
CA TYR A 206 -18.74 -5.99 -18.30
C TYR A 206 -18.23 -5.69 -19.72
N LEU A 207 -17.50 -4.59 -19.91
CA LEU A 207 -16.87 -4.26 -21.19
C LEU A 207 -15.86 -5.34 -21.60
N LEU A 208 -14.97 -5.75 -20.68
CA LEU A 208 -14.04 -6.86 -20.91
C LEU A 208 -14.78 -8.15 -21.29
N SER A 209 -15.89 -8.46 -20.60
CA SER A 209 -16.70 -9.64 -20.92
C SER A 209 -17.37 -9.54 -22.29
N ALA A 210 -17.83 -8.35 -22.70
CA ALA A 210 -18.51 -8.13 -23.96
C ALA A 210 -17.58 -8.32 -25.17
N GLN A 211 -16.33 -7.84 -25.09
CA GLN A 211 -15.33 -8.05 -26.15
C GLN A 211 -15.01 -9.54 -26.33
N ALA A 212 -14.88 -10.29 -25.23
CA ALA A 212 -14.60 -11.73 -25.27
C ALA A 212 -15.70 -12.53 -25.98
N HIS A 213 -16.95 -12.08 -25.90
CA HIS A 213 -18.10 -12.79 -26.49
C HIS A 213 -18.48 -12.29 -27.90
N ARG A 214 -17.67 -11.42 -28.51
CA ARG A 214 -17.77 -10.89 -29.90
C ARG A 214 -19.18 -11.01 -30.51
N ARG A 215 -20.11 -10.16 -30.06
CA ARG A 215 -21.35 -9.92 -30.81
C ARG A 215 -21.13 -8.70 -31.69
N PRO A 216 -21.04 -8.85 -33.03
CA PRO A 216 -21.00 -7.69 -33.91
C PRO A 216 -22.34 -6.96 -33.76
N PRO A 217 -22.37 -5.72 -33.22
CA PRO A 217 -23.61 -4.98 -33.17
C PRO A 217 -23.99 -4.49 -34.57
N ALA A 218 -25.26 -4.12 -34.75
CA ALA A 218 -25.63 -3.21 -35.83
C ALA A 218 -24.76 -1.94 -35.73
N PRO A 219 -24.37 -1.32 -36.85
CA PRO A 219 -23.56 -0.10 -36.82
C PRO A 219 -24.28 0.96 -35.98
N PHE A 220 -23.61 1.41 -34.91
CA PHE A 220 -24.05 2.55 -34.13
C PHE A 220 -23.91 3.82 -34.98
N SER A 221 -24.87 4.73 -34.83
CA SER A 221 -24.81 6.04 -35.47
C SER A 221 -23.71 6.89 -34.83
N ASP A 222 -23.14 7.82 -35.61
CA ASP A 222 -22.15 8.78 -35.10
C ASP A 222 -22.70 9.60 -33.93
N GLU A 223 -24.01 9.85 -33.91
CA GLU A 223 -24.70 10.55 -32.82
C GLU A 223 -24.68 9.75 -31.52
N GLU A 224 -24.97 8.44 -31.56
CA GLU A 224 -24.91 7.58 -30.37
C GLU A 224 -23.47 7.48 -29.82
N ILE A 225 -22.48 7.42 -30.71
CA ILE A 225 -21.06 7.40 -30.33
C ILE A 225 -20.66 8.74 -29.70
N ASN A 226 -21.12 9.87 -30.26
CA ASN A 226 -20.85 11.20 -29.70
C ASN A 226 -21.50 11.40 -28.33
N GLN A 227 -22.73 10.93 -28.13
CA GLN A 227 -23.41 10.95 -26.84
C GLN A 227 -22.66 10.11 -25.79
N LEU A 228 -22.17 8.93 -26.21
CA LEU A 228 -21.34 8.09 -25.34
C LEU A 228 -20.05 8.79 -24.94
N ARG A 229 -19.35 9.41 -25.90
CA ARG A 229 -18.10 10.14 -25.65
C ARG A 229 -18.33 11.30 -24.68
N ALA A 230 -19.40 12.08 -24.89
CA ALA A 230 -19.78 13.18 -24.02
C ALA A 230 -20.06 12.71 -22.58
N PHE A 231 -20.72 11.56 -22.41
CA PHE A 231 -20.96 10.95 -21.09
C PHE A 231 -19.65 10.66 -20.34
N PHE A 232 -18.70 9.96 -20.97
CA PHE A 232 -17.43 9.61 -20.33
C PHE A 232 -16.56 10.84 -20.07
N GLU A 233 -16.58 11.83 -20.96
CA GLU A 233 -15.88 13.10 -20.77
C GLU A 233 -16.42 13.85 -19.54
N GLN A 234 -17.74 13.92 -19.38
CA GLN A 234 -18.35 14.54 -18.20
C GLN A 234 -18.08 13.77 -16.90
N ALA A 235 -18.10 12.44 -16.95
CA ALA A 235 -17.74 11.60 -15.82
C ALA A 235 -16.29 11.84 -15.38
N GLU A 236 -15.36 12.00 -16.34
CA GLU A 236 -13.98 12.41 -16.08
C GLU A 236 -13.90 13.83 -15.48
N GLN A 237 -14.64 14.80 -16.04
CA GLN A 237 -14.66 16.18 -15.56
C GLN A 237 -15.17 16.29 -14.11
N SER A 238 -16.05 15.39 -13.67
CA SER A 238 -16.56 15.36 -12.29
C SER A 238 -15.43 15.15 -11.26
N PHE A 239 -14.42 14.33 -11.59
CA PHE A 239 -13.23 14.14 -10.75
C PHE A 239 -12.22 15.28 -10.83
N ILE A 240 -12.13 15.96 -11.98
CA ILE A 240 -11.25 17.13 -12.15
C ILE A 240 -11.79 18.31 -11.34
N MET A 241 -13.07 18.61 -11.52
CA MET A 241 -13.75 19.76 -10.93
C MET A 241 -14.27 19.48 -9.51
N LYS A 242 -14.22 18.22 -9.06
CA LYS A 242 -14.75 17.75 -7.75
C LYS A 242 -16.20 18.18 -7.52
N ARG A 243 -17.03 18.01 -8.55
CA ARG A 243 -18.44 18.41 -8.54
C ARG A 243 -19.27 17.31 -9.19
N MET A 244 -20.57 17.37 -8.93
CA MET A 244 -21.54 16.47 -9.56
C MET A 244 -21.43 16.54 -11.10
N PRO A 245 -21.62 15.41 -11.81
CA PRO A 245 -21.77 15.44 -13.25
C PRO A 245 -22.97 16.30 -13.62
N ALA A 246 -22.93 16.91 -14.81
CA ALA A 246 -24.08 17.66 -15.32
C ALA A 246 -25.29 16.73 -15.47
N ASP A 247 -26.49 17.32 -15.49
CA ASP A 247 -27.70 16.56 -15.77
C ASP A 247 -27.72 16.21 -17.25
N ILE A 248 -27.30 14.98 -17.56
CA ILE A 248 -27.26 14.45 -18.92
C ILE A 248 -28.10 13.20 -19.01
N GLN A 249 -28.67 13.00 -20.19
CA GLN A 249 -29.29 11.73 -20.53
C GLN A 249 -28.21 10.65 -20.57
N VAL A 250 -28.33 9.65 -19.69
CA VAL A 250 -27.41 8.51 -19.69
C VAL A 250 -27.58 7.73 -21.00
N PRO A 251 -26.50 7.48 -21.76
CA PRO A 251 -26.60 6.77 -23.03
C PRO A 251 -27.21 5.37 -22.84
N HIS A 252 -28.14 5.02 -23.72
CA HIS A 252 -28.74 3.70 -23.75
C HIS A 252 -28.18 2.90 -24.92
N VAL A 253 -27.71 1.69 -24.66
CA VAL A 253 -27.11 0.79 -25.65
C VAL A 253 -27.98 -0.46 -25.73
N PRO A 254 -28.97 -0.51 -26.66
CA PRO A 254 -30.02 -1.53 -26.67
C PRO A 254 -29.48 -2.96 -26.76
N HIS A 255 -28.40 -3.13 -27.55
CA HIS A 255 -27.73 -4.41 -27.75
C HIS A 255 -26.95 -4.90 -26.52
N TYR A 256 -26.66 -4.00 -25.57
CA TYR A 256 -25.95 -4.27 -24.33
C TYR A 256 -26.73 -3.73 -23.12
N PRO A 257 -27.85 -4.37 -22.73
CA PRO A 257 -28.73 -3.88 -21.66
C PRO A 257 -28.03 -3.86 -20.30
N ARG A 258 -27.06 -4.76 -20.06
CA ARG A 258 -26.24 -4.74 -18.84
C ARG A 258 -25.31 -3.53 -18.82
N ILE A 259 -24.61 -3.23 -19.93
CA ILE A 259 -23.75 -2.04 -20.02
C ILE A 259 -24.58 -0.76 -19.79
N SER A 260 -25.80 -0.69 -20.34
CA SER A 260 -26.70 0.45 -20.10
C SER A 260 -27.04 0.64 -18.62
N LYS A 261 -27.30 -0.46 -17.89
CA LYS A 261 -27.52 -0.41 -16.44
C LYS A 261 -26.28 0.05 -15.69
N GLU A 262 -25.10 -0.42 -16.07
CA GLU A 262 -23.84 -0.02 -15.42
C GLU A 262 -23.44 1.43 -15.71
N LEU A 263 -23.75 1.96 -16.91
CA LEU A 263 -23.60 3.39 -17.20
C LEU A 263 -24.46 4.23 -16.25
N PHE A 264 -25.69 3.81 -16.00
CA PHE A 264 -26.56 4.46 -15.01
C PHE A 264 -26.05 4.30 -13.58
N ALA A 265 -25.53 3.13 -13.21
CA ALA A 265 -24.92 2.89 -11.91
C ALA A 265 -23.68 3.78 -11.67
N LEU A 266 -22.82 3.93 -12.68
CA LEU A 266 -21.69 4.86 -12.66
C LEU A 266 -22.18 6.30 -12.49
N TYR A 267 -23.14 6.74 -13.30
CA TYR A 267 -23.68 8.11 -13.22
C TYR A 267 -24.29 8.44 -11.85
N SER A 268 -25.17 7.58 -11.36
CA SER A 268 -25.79 7.73 -10.04
C SER A 268 -24.73 7.69 -8.93
N GLY A 269 -23.75 6.79 -9.03
CA GLY A 269 -22.64 6.71 -8.09
C GLY A 269 -21.78 7.97 -8.05
N LEU A 270 -21.53 8.61 -9.20
CA LEU A 270 -20.84 9.90 -9.29
C LEU A 270 -21.63 11.02 -8.62
N ARG A 271 -22.95 11.09 -8.84
CA ARG A 271 -23.79 12.09 -8.17
C ARG A 271 -23.75 11.92 -6.66
N THR A 272 -23.98 10.71 -6.15
CA THR A 272 -23.92 10.43 -4.70
C THR A 272 -22.56 10.75 -4.10
N ALA A 273 -21.47 10.49 -4.84
CA ALA A 273 -20.11 10.77 -4.38
C ALA A 273 -19.81 12.27 -4.20
N PHE A 274 -20.49 13.15 -4.95
CA PHE A 274 -20.26 14.60 -4.96
C PHE A 274 -21.46 15.42 -4.46
N GLU A 275 -22.43 14.79 -3.79
CA GLU A 275 -23.66 15.43 -3.28
C GLU A 275 -23.45 16.27 -1.99
N LYS A 276 -22.21 16.42 -1.52
CA LYS A 276 -21.87 17.07 -0.23
C LYS A 276 -21.05 18.33 -0.38
#